data_AF-A0AA45L5N2-F1
#
_entry.id   AF-A0AA45L5N2-F1
#
_cell.length_a   1.000
_cell.length_b   1.000
_cell.length_c   1.000
_cell.angle_alpha   90.00
_cell.angle_beta   90.00
_cell.angle_gamma   90.00
#
_symmetry.space_group_name_H-M   'P 1'
#
loop_
_entity.id
_entity.type
_entity.pdbx_description
1 polymer ?
#
loop_
_entity_poly.entity_id
_entity_poly.type
_entity_poly.pdbx_seq_one_letter_code
_entity_poly.pdbx_strand_id
1 'polypeptide(L)'
;MRGLPPDSALARQEGAWSLLEENTAQLVDVVSHLAETAWADRVTDPDDPDVRAARQQARAAGRRPPRHAPVVPVALRPAAVGEQLLRAYTERLAGFGATAPQDPGHDDDDGGFNALAAMFTGRLRPQ
;
A
#
# COMPACT_ATOMS: atom_id res chain seq x y z
N MET A 1 17.42 3.70 -16.19
CA MET A 1 15.94 3.68 -16.26
C MET A 1 15.54 3.80 -17.72
N ARG A 2 14.99 2.74 -18.33
CA ARG A 2 14.33 2.87 -19.65
C ARG A 2 12.96 3.47 -19.37
N GLY A 3 12.72 4.69 -19.85
CA GLY A 3 11.39 5.29 -19.85
C GLY A 3 10.41 4.38 -20.60
N LEU A 4 9.12 4.52 -20.29
CA LEU A 4 8.07 3.84 -21.04
C LEU A 4 8.21 4.16 -22.53
N PRO A 5 7.93 3.21 -23.43
CA PRO A 5 7.95 3.46 -24.87
C PRO A 5 7.07 4.68 -25.20
N PRO A 6 7.50 5.57 -26.11
CA PRO A 6 6.74 6.76 -26.48
C PRO A 6 5.33 6.43 -27.00
N ASP A 7 5.14 5.19 -27.51
CA ASP A 7 3.87 4.70 -28.03
C ASP A 7 2.97 4.06 -26.97
N SER A 8 3.44 3.88 -25.72
CA SER A 8 2.62 3.29 -24.67
C SER A 8 1.43 4.21 -24.37
N ALA A 9 0.24 3.64 -24.24
CA ALA A 9 -0.96 4.40 -23.88
C ALA A 9 -0.79 5.12 -22.53
N LEU A 10 0.03 4.56 -21.64
CA LEU A 10 0.39 5.13 -20.33
C LEU A 10 1.25 6.40 -20.44
N ALA A 11 2.09 6.52 -21.48
CA ALA A 11 2.90 7.71 -21.72
C ALA A 11 2.11 8.87 -22.35
N ARG A 12 0.95 8.59 -22.97
CA ARG A 12 0.13 9.58 -23.68
C ARG A 12 -0.83 10.36 -22.78
N GLN A 13 -0.96 10.00 -21.51
CA GLN A 13 -2.04 10.47 -20.64
C GLN A 13 -1.58 11.33 -19.45
N GLU A 14 -0.55 12.16 -19.64
CA GLU A 14 -0.37 13.35 -18.78
C GLU A 14 -1.38 14.47 -19.12
N GLY A 15 -2.47 14.16 -19.80
CA GLY A 15 -3.62 15.04 -19.97
C GLY A 15 -4.45 15.14 -18.68
N ALA A 16 -5.21 16.22 -18.53
CA ALA A 16 -6.07 16.44 -17.38
C ALA A 16 -7.03 15.25 -17.21
N TRP A 17 -6.91 14.54 -16.08
CA TRP A 17 -7.86 13.51 -15.68
C TRP A 17 -9.26 14.10 -15.57
N SER A 18 -10.21 13.43 -16.22
CA SER A 18 -11.63 13.64 -15.99
C SER A 18 -12.06 13.03 -14.65
N LEU A 19 -13.25 13.41 -14.21
CA LEU A 19 -13.88 12.81 -13.02
C LEU A 19 -14.05 11.30 -13.15
N LEU A 20 -14.20 10.77 -14.37
CA LEU A 20 -14.36 9.33 -14.58
C LEU A 20 -13.05 8.58 -14.30
N GLU A 21 -11.91 9.10 -14.77
CA GLU A 21 -10.60 8.48 -14.49
C GLU A 21 -10.29 8.50 -12.99
N GLU A 22 -10.53 9.62 -12.31
CA GLU A 22 -10.33 9.71 -10.86
C GLU A 22 -11.27 8.78 -10.09
N ASN A 23 -12.57 8.73 -10.43
CA ASN A 23 -13.52 7.81 -9.79
C ASN A 23 -13.13 6.34 -10.01
N THR A 24 -12.65 6.01 -11.21
CA THR A 24 -12.17 4.66 -11.53
C THR A 24 -10.92 4.32 -10.72
N ALA A 25 -9.99 5.26 -10.59
CA ALA A 25 -8.78 5.09 -9.81
C ALA A 25 -9.08 4.87 -8.31
N GLN A 26 -10.02 5.63 -7.75
CA GLN A 26 -10.47 5.44 -6.37
C GLN A 26 -11.13 4.07 -6.16
N LEU A 27 -11.93 3.62 -7.13
CA LEU A 27 -12.53 2.28 -7.07
C LEU A 27 -11.45 1.19 -7.06
N VAL A 28 -10.41 1.31 -7.90
CA VAL A 28 -9.28 0.38 -7.92
C VAL A 28 -8.57 0.35 -6.57
N ASP A 29 -8.31 1.50 -5.95
CA ASP A 29 -7.66 1.58 -4.65
C ASP A 29 -8.48 0.84 -3.57
N VAL A 30 -9.78 1.08 -3.53
CA VAL A 30 -10.70 0.43 -2.57
C VAL A 30 -10.76 -1.09 -2.81
N VAL A 31 -10.88 -1.52 -4.07
CA VAL A 31 -10.95 -2.95 -4.41
C VAL A 31 -9.64 -3.66 -4.04
N SER A 32 -8.48 -3.03 -4.28
CA SER A 32 -7.19 -3.59 -3.86
C SER A 32 -7.13 -3.78 -2.35
N HIS A 33 -7.51 -2.75 -1.59
CA HIS A 33 -7.55 -2.83 -0.13
C HIS A 33 -8.50 -3.93 0.39
N LEU A 34 -9.67 -4.06 -0.22
CA LEU A 34 -10.62 -5.12 0.13
C LEU A 34 -10.07 -6.51 -0.17
N ALA A 35 -9.40 -6.68 -1.31
CA ALA A 35 -8.78 -7.94 -1.71
C ALA A 35 -7.66 -8.34 -0.74
N GLU A 36 -6.77 -7.41 -0.39
CA GLU A 36 -5.69 -7.63 0.57
C GLU A 36 -6.24 -7.98 1.97
N THR A 37 -7.23 -7.22 2.46
CA THR A 37 -7.83 -7.48 3.77
C THR A 37 -8.53 -8.83 3.80
N ALA A 38 -9.30 -9.15 2.76
CA ALA A 38 -9.96 -10.45 2.66
C ALA A 38 -8.96 -11.60 2.53
N TRP A 39 -7.81 -11.40 1.89
CA TRP A 39 -6.76 -12.40 1.85
C TRP A 39 -6.12 -12.59 3.23
N ALA A 40 -5.73 -11.49 3.90
CA ALA A 40 -5.18 -11.52 5.25
C ALA A 40 -6.11 -12.26 6.23
N ASP A 41 -7.41 -11.98 6.18
CA ASP A 41 -8.41 -12.66 7.02
C ASP A 41 -8.52 -14.18 6.73
N ARG A 42 -8.27 -14.61 5.48
CA ARG A 42 -8.32 -16.03 5.11
C ARG A 42 -7.07 -16.80 5.52
N VAL A 43 -5.91 -16.16 5.49
CA VAL A 43 -4.62 -16.81 5.80
C VAL A 43 -4.22 -16.69 7.26
N THR A 44 -4.82 -15.74 8.00
CA THR A 44 -4.59 -15.59 9.44
C THR A 44 -5.39 -16.65 10.20
N ASP A 45 -4.71 -17.56 10.88
CA ASP A 45 -5.37 -18.48 11.81
C ASP A 45 -5.93 -17.69 13.01
N PRO A 46 -7.26 -17.69 13.24
CA PRO A 46 -7.86 -16.94 14.35
C PRO A 46 -7.50 -17.51 15.73
N ASP A 47 -7.10 -18.77 15.81
CA ASP A 47 -6.77 -19.47 17.06
C ASP A 47 -5.27 -19.43 17.39
N ASP A 48 -4.45 -18.88 16.49
CA ASP A 48 -3.02 -18.68 16.70
C ASP A 48 -2.76 -17.89 18.01
N PRO A 49 -2.00 -18.47 18.97
CA PRO A 49 -1.74 -17.84 20.25
C PRO A 49 -1.02 -16.49 20.12
N ASP A 50 -0.16 -16.31 19.12
CA ASP A 50 0.61 -15.09 18.90
C ASP A 50 -0.29 -13.97 18.36
N VAL A 51 -1.20 -14.30 17.44
CA VAL A 51 -2.22 -13.36 16.95
C VAL A 51 -3.13 -12.90 18.09
N ARG A 52 -3.51 -13.81 18.98
CA ARG A 52 -4.32 -13.50 20.17
C ARG A 52 -3.56 -12.63 21.16
N ALA A 53 -2.28 -12.93 21.43
CA ALA A 53 -1.44 -12.16 22.32
C ALA A 53 -1.23 -10.72 21.79
N ALA A 54 -0.93 -10.57 20.50
CA ALA A 54 -0.78 -9.26 19.86
C ALA A 54 -2.06 -8.41 19.94
N ARG A 55 -3.23 -9.02 19.68
CA ARG A 55 -4.54 -8.35 19.82
C ARG A 55 -4.81 -7.92 21.26
N GLN A 56 -4.47 -8.74 22.25
CA GLN A 56 -4.62 -8.40 23.67
C GLN A 56 -3.68 -7.25 24.07
N GLN A 57 -2.41 -7.30 23.64
CA GLN A 57 -1.44 -6.24 23.93
C GLN A 57 -1.86 -4.90 23.30
N ALA A 58 -2.40 -4.91 22.06
CA ALA A 58 -2.94 -3.72 21.43
C ALA A 58 -4.14 -3.15 22.23
N ARG A 59 -5.08 -4.00 22.66
CA ARG A 59 -6.22 -3.60 23.49
C ARG A 59 -5.79 -3.03 24.84
N ALA A 60 -4.83 -3.67 25.50
CA ALA A 60 -4.26 -3.21 26.77
C ALA A 60 -3.56 -1.86 26.63
N ALA A 61 -2.88 -1.63 25.50
CA ALA A 61 -2.27 -0.35 25.14
C ALA A 61 -3.28 0.71 24.65
N GLY A 62 -4.58 0.41 24.66
CA GLY A 62 -5.63 1.33 24.17
C GLY A 62 -5.58 1.58 22.65
N ARG A 63 -4.77 0.82 21.89
CA ARG A 63 -4.68 0.93 20.44
C ARG A 63 -5.91 0.31 19.80
N ARG A 64 -6.80 1.17 19.31
CA ARG A 64 -8.00 0.78 18.56
C ARG A 64 -7.77 0.98 17.06
N PRO A 65 -8.33 0.11 16.21
CA PRO A 65 -8.34 0.35 14.78
C PRO A 65 -8.99 1.71 14.46
N PRO A 66 -8.52 2.43 13.44
CA PRO A 66 -9.14 3.66 13.02
C PRO A 66 -10.57 3.42 12.54
N ARG A 67 -11.46 4.40 12.74
CA ARG A 67 -12.86 4.30 12.27
C ARG A 67 -12.96 4.13 10.76
N HIS A 68 -12.01 4.71 10.03
CA HIS A 68 -11.89 4.61 8.59
C HIS A 68 -10.51 4.06 8.27
N ALA A 69 -10.46 2.90 7.61
CA ALA A 69 -9.19 2.29 7.21
C ALA A 69 -8.49 3.20 6.19
N PRO A 70 -7.20 3.52 6.37
CA PRO A 70 -6.41 4.18 5.35
C PRO A 70 -6.31 3.29 4.12
N VAL A 71 -6.77 3.78 2.98
CA VAL A 71 -6.64 3.10 1.69
C VAL A 71 -5.41 3.65 0.97
N VAL A 72 -4.54 2.75 0.53
CA VAL A 72 -3.33 3.11 -0.22
C VAL A 72 -3.69 3.46 -1.67
N PRO A 73 -3.20 4.57 -2.22
CA PRO A 73 -3.41 4.91 -3.63
C PRO A 73 -2.49 4.05 -4.52
N VAL A 74 -3.02 2.97 -5.07
CA VAL A 74 -2.29 2.00 -5.92
C VAL A 74 -2.57 2.19 -7.40
N ALA A 75 -3.69 2.79 -7.76
CA ALA A 75 -4.02 3.05 -9.15
C ALA A 75 -3.05 4.06 -9.78
N LEU A 76 -2.70 3.83 -11.04
CA LEU A 76 -1.81 4.69 -11.80
C LEU A 76 -2.46 6.06 -12.02
N ARG A 77 -1.75 7.14 -11.69
CA ARG A 77 -2.21 8.53 -11.82
C ARG A 77 -1.12 9.43 -12.41
N PRO A 78 -1.46 10.65 -12.90
CA PRO A 78 -0.48 11.70 -13.12
C PRO A 78 0.39 11.89 -11.87
N ALA A 79 1.69 12.01 -12.06
CA ALA A 79 2.68 11.97 -10.97
C ALA A 79 2.34 12.93 -9.84
N ALA A 80 1.99 14.19 -10.17
CA ALA A 80 1.64 15.20 -9.18
C ALA A 80 0.45 14.81 -8.29
N VAL A 81 -0.57 14.15 -8.85
CA VAL A 81 -1.75 13.68 -8.10
C VAL A 81 -1.39 12.48 -7.23
N GLY A 82 -0.69 11.50 -7.82
CA GLY A 82 -0.24 10.31 -7.09
C GLY A 82 0.65 10.65 -5.89
N GLU A 83 1.61 11.56 -6.07
CA GLU A 83 2.49 12.03 -5.00
C GLU A 83 1.73 12.73 -3.87
N GLN A 84 0.73 13.56 -4.20
CA GLN A 84 -0.10 14.24 -3.20
C GLN A 84 -0.93 13.23 -2.39
N LEU A 85 -1.56 12.26 -3.05
CA LEU A 85 -2.36 11.23 -2.40
C LEU A 85 -1.50 10.31 -1.53
N LEU A 86 -0.32 9.92 -2.01
CA LEU A 86 0.61 9.11 -1.23
C LEU A 86 1.09 9.85 0.01
N ARG A 87 1.41 11.15 -0.13
CA ARG A 87 1.76 12.00 1.01
C ARG A 87 0.64 12.03 2.05
N ALA A 88 -0.59 12.34 1.62
CA ALA A 88 -1.75 12.38 2.50
C ALA A 88 -2.00 11.02 3.19
N TYR A 89 -1.81 9.91 2.49
CA TYR A 89 -1.88 8.57 3.05
C TYR A 89 -0.82 8.35 4.15
N THR A 90 0.45 8.71 3.87
CA THR A 90 1.54 8.55 4.85
C THR A 90 1.36 9.42 6.09
N GLU A 91 0.89 10.66 5.92
CA GLU A 91 0.56 11.57 7.03
C GLU A 91 -0.57 11.00 7.89
N ARG A 92 -1.60 10.44 7.24
CA ARG A 92 -2.71 9.77 7.93
C ARG A 92 -2.23 8.54 8.70
N LEU A 93 -1.33 7.73 8.15
CA LEU A 93 -0.75 6.58 8.86
C LEU A 93 0.06 7.01 10.08
N ALA A 94 0.88 8.04 9.95
CA ALA A 94 1.69 8.57 11.06
C ALA A 94 0.79 9.00 12.24
N GLY A 95 -0.40 9.53 11.96
CA GLY A 95 -1.40 9.90 12.97
C GLY A 95 -1.97 8.73 13.78
N PHE A 96 -1.86 7.48 13.30
CA PHE A 96 -2.36 6.29 14.02
C PHE A 96 -1.31 5.61 14.91
N GLY A 97 -0.10 6.19 15.02
CA GLY A 97 0.98 5.60 15.83
C GLY A 97 1.46 4.24 15.31
N ALA A 98 1.17 3.92 14.05
CA ALA A 98 1.61 2.71 13.39
C ALA A 98 2.97 2.95 12.71
N THR A 99 4.01 2.34 13.28
CA THR A 99 5.09 1.75 12.49
C THR A 99 4.48 0.95 11.34
N ALA A 100 5.06 1.09 10.14
CA ALA A 100 4.74 0.30 8.95
C ALA A 100 4.56 -1.19 9.30
N PRO A 101 3.77 -1.96 8.54
CA PRO A 101 3.65 -3.40 8.77
C PRO A 101 5.05 -4.00 8.88
N GLN A 102 5.40 -4.45 10.09
CA GLN A 102 6.58 -5.26 10.30
C GLN A 102 6.19 -6.67 9.91
N ASP A 103 6.87 -7.17 8.87
CA ASP A 103 6.83 -8.54 8.42
C ASP A 103 7.11 -9.47 9.62
N PRO A 104 6.16 -10.30 10.07
CA PRO A 104 6.40 -11.19 11.19
C PRO A 104 7.14 -12.42 10.66
N GLY A 105 8.46 -12.31 10.58
CA GLY A 105 9.36 -13.44 10.37
C GLY A 105 10.23 -13.30 9.11
N HIS A 106 11.35 -12.60 9.24
CA HIS A 106 12.51 -12.84 8.38
C HIS A 106 13.79 -12.55 9.17
N ASP A 107 14.17 -13.50 10.03
CA ASP A 107 15.54 -13.59 10.51
C ASP A 107 16.39 -14.18 9.35
N ASP A 108 17.27 -13.32 8.86
CA ASP A 108 18.41 -13.51 7.97
C ASP A 108 18.20 -13.81 6.46
N ASP A 109 18.91 -12.98 5.69
CA ASP A 109 19.20 -12.95 4.25
C ASP A 109 18.11 -12.53 3.24
N ASP A 110 18.40 -11.38 2.61
CA ASP A 110 17.96 -10.90 1.30
C ASP A 110 16.50 -10.41 1.10
N GLY A 111 16.31 -9.11 1.37
CA GLY A 111 15.91 -8.15 0.32
C GLY A 111 14.46 -8.17 -0.22
N GLY A 112 13.53 -8.94 0.34
CA GLY A 112 12.20 -9.17 -0.25
C GLY A 112 11.26 -7.95 -0.33
N PHE A 113 11.15 -7.14 0.72
CA PHE A 113 10.15 -6.05 0.74
C PHE A 113 10.60 -4.77 0.02
N ASN A 114 11.91 -4.52 -0.05
CA ASN A 114 12.46 -3.41 -0.83
C ASN A 114 12.39 -3.69 -2.34
N ALA A 115 12.25 -4.96 -2.75
CA ALA A 115 12.16 -5.37 -4.15
C ALA A 115 10.79 -5.07 -4.78
N LEU A 116 9.69 -5.16 -4.04
CA LEU A 116 8.34 -4.85 -4.57
C LEU A 116 8.14 -3.34 -4.77
N ALA A 117 8.62 -2.51 -3.83
CA ALA A 117 8.65 -1.06 -3.99
C ALA A 117 9.64 -0.61 -5.09
N ALA A 118 10.79 -1.29 -5.24
CA ALA A 118 11.75 -1.02 -6.32
C ALA A 118 11.27 -1.51 -7.71
N MET A 119 10.48 -2.59 -7.76
CA MET A 119 9.87 -3.10 -9.00
C MET A 119 8.83 -2.13 -9.56
N PHE A 120 8.03 -1.48 -8.69
CA PHE A 120 7.05 -0.48 -9.12
C PHE A 120 7.64 0.92 -9.37
N THR A 121 8.83 1.23 -8.84
CA THR A 121 9.51 2.53 -9.01
C THR A 121 10.69 2.52 -10.00
N GLY A 122 10.90 1.41 -10.72
CA GLY A 122 11.83 1.34 -11.85
C GLY A 122 13.32 1.47 -11.51
N ARG A 123 13.74 1.21 -10.27
CA ARG A 123 15.15 1.35 -9.84
C ARG A 123 15.84 -0.01 -9.80
N LEU A 124 16.32 -0.48 -10.95
CA LEU A 124 17.26 -1.61 -11.04
C LEU A 124 18.62 -1.20 -10.45
N ARG A 125 19.15 -2.00 -9.51
CA ARG A 125 20.60 -1.97 -9.17
C ARG A 125 21.41 -2.59 -10.31
N PRO A 126 22.62 -2.09 -10.62
CA PRO A 126 23.53 -2.72 -11.56
C PRO A 126 24.25 -3.91 -10.90
N GLN A 127 24.87 -4.70 -11.77
CA GLN A 127 25.52 -6.00 -11.54
C GLN A 127 26.64 -5.99 -10.51
#